data_AF-A0AAW8HGA5-F1
#
_entry.id   AF-A0AAW8HGA5-F1
#
_cell.length_a   1.000
_cell.length_b   1.000
_cell.length_c   1.000
_cell.angle_alpha   90.00
_cell.angle_beta   90.00
_cell.angle_gamma   90.00
#
_symmetry.space_group_name_H-M   'P 1'
#
loop_
_entity.id
_entity.type
_entity.pdbx_description
1 polymer ?
#
loop_
_entity_poly.entity_id
_entity_poly.type
_entity_poly.pdbx_seq_one_letter_code
_entity_poly.pdbx_strand_id
1 'polypeptide(L)'
;MNYHLTLSSPLWRCGLRQNFRIFQQQDIQTISSTLLAENGVTDWVLSFYGSHPVREFCVQYGETDLGFLTRLWAEEGIFFFDWLHPTGSDQTLVLCDDVAGVSTLGSLPFNPNIREASTECISAFRYRAQIRPSSVENQDYTFKTPGWPGYFSHHARNLNGQRSQYEIFDYPGRFKDVQHGQDFARYQA
;
A
#
# COMPACT_ATOMS: atom_id res chain seq x y z
N MET A 1 25.36 -33.62 4.11
CA MET A 1 25.34 -32.36 4.88
C MET A 1 24.52 -31.39 4.07
N ASN A 2 23.35 -30.96 4.58
CA ASN A 2 22.39 -30.17 3.82
C ASN A 2 22.45 -28.73 4.32
N TYR A 3 22.63 -27.78 3.40
CA TYR A 3 22.59 -26.35 3.70
C TYR A 3 21.26 -25.77 3.22
N HIS A 4 20.79 -24.74 3.91
CA HIS A 4 19.63 -23.96 3.52
C HIS A 4 19.98 -22.47 3.56
N LEU A 5 19.50 -21.72 2.58
CA LEU A 5 19.68 -20.28 2.45
C LEU A 5 18.31 -19.66 2.13
N THR A 6 17.97 -18.59 2.85
CA THR A 6 16.77 -17.78 2.58
C THR A 6 17.21 -16.41 2.07
N LEU A 7 16.67 -16.02 0.91
CA LEU A 7 16.87 -14.68 0.35
C LEU A 7 15.68 -13.80 0.73
N SER A 8 15.98 -12.58 1.19
CA SER A 8 14.99 -11.59 1.60
C SER A 8 15.34 -10.23 1.00
N SER A 9 14.32 -9.45 0.63
CA SER A 9 14.48 -8.06 0.20
C SER A 9 15.17 -7.23 1.30
N PRO A 10 15.97 -6.19 0.96
CA PRO A 10 16.57 -5.28 1.94
C PRO A 10 15.55 -4.69 2.92
N LEU A 11 14.30 -4.47 2.49
CA LEU A 11 13.19 -3.98 3.31
C LEU A 11 12.88 -4.88 4.52
N TRP A 12 13.17 -6.19 4.43
CA TRP A 12 12.98 -7.13 5.53
C TRP A 12 13.73 -6.72 6.81
N ARG A 13 14.87 -6.01 6.69
CA ARG A 13 15.65 -5.55 7.84
C ARG A 13 14.86 -4.58 8.73
N CYS A 14 13.93 -3.82 8.17
CA CYS A 14 13.02 -2.96 8.95
C CYS A 14 12.14 -3.77 9.92
N GLY A 15 11.97 -5.07 9.71
CA GLY A 15 11.25 -5.97 10.61
C GLY A 15 12.05 -6.39 11.85
N LEU A 16 13.36 -6.13 11.89
CA LEU A 16 14.25 -6.53 12.98
C LEU A 16 14.37 -5.49 14.09
N ARG A 17 13.81 -4.30 13.89
CA ARG A 17 13.85 -3.19 14.85
C ARG A 17 12.44 -2.78 15.25
N GLN A 18 12.23 -2.58 16.54
CA GLN A 18 10.98 -2.12 17.15
C GLN A 18 11.24 -0.89 18.00
N ASN A 19 10.33 0.09 17.96
CA ASN A 19 10.57 1.37 18.63
C ASN A 19 9.28 2.09 19.09
N PHE A 20 9.49 3.19 19.84
CA PHE A 20 8.49 4.17 20.21
C PHE A 20 8.96 5.55 19.72
N ARG A 21 8.28 6.13 18.73
CA ARG A 21 8.70 7.38 18.09
C ARG A 21 7.51 8.25 17.76
N ILE A 22 7.75 9.56 17.79
CA ILE A 22 6.77 10.57 17.38
C ILE A 22 7.36 11.30 16.17
N PHE A 23 6.58 11.34 15.08
CA PHE A 23 6.82 12.16 13.91
C PHE A 23 5.78 13.28 13.91
N GLN A 24 6.23 14.54 13.88
CA GLN A 24 5.36 15.71 13.89
C GLN A 24 5.62 16.54 12.64
N GLN A 25 4.56 17.01 11.99
CA GLN A 25 4.65 17.82 10.78
C GLN A 25 5.52 17.17 9.70
N GLN A 26 5.38 15.86 9.49
CA GLN A 26 6.09 15.10 8.46
C GLN A 26 5.10 14.39 7.54
N ASP A 27 5.41 14.38 6.25
CA ASP A 27 4.69 13.59 5.25
C ASP A 27 5.20 12.14 5.20
N ILE A 28 4.50 11.31 4.43
CA ILE A 28 4.83 9.89 4.30
C ILE A 28 6.22 9.67 3.68
N GLN A 29 6.65 10.54 2.77
CA GLN A 29 7.97 10.47 2.13
C GLN A 29 9.08 10.68 3.17
N THR A 30 8.96 11.70 4.01
CA THR A 30 9.95 12.03 5.03
C THR A 30 10.07 10.92 6.06
N ILE A 31 8.93 10.43 6.57
CA ILE A 31 8.89 9.31 7.53
C ILE A 31 9.52 8.05 6.92
N SER A 32 9.17 7.73 5.66
CA SER A 32 9.71 6.58 4.94
C SER A 32 11.22 6.71 4.76
N SER A 33 11.69 7.86 4.29
CA SER A 33 13.11 8.14 4.09
C SER A 33 13.92 7.96 5.36
N THR A 34 13.44 8.46 6.51
CA THR A 34 14.12 8.32 7.80
C THR A 34 14.26 6.84 8.17
N LEU A 35 13.16 6.08 8.16
CA LEU A 35 13.18 4.70 8.63
C LEU A 35 13.90 3.75 7.67
N LEU A 36 13.78 3.96 6.36
CA LEU A 36 14.51 3.18 5.35
C LEU A 36 16.02 3.42 5.46
N ALA A 37 16.46 4.68 5.57
CA ALA A 37 17.87 5.01 5.71
C ALA A 37 18.49 4.41 6.98
N GLU A 38 17.79 4.50 8.12
CA GLU A 38 18.25 3.93 9.38
C GLU A 38 18.37 2.39 9.35
N ASN A 39 17.58 1.72 8.51
CA ASN A 39 17.67 0.27 8.28
C ASN A 39 18.59 -0.10 7.10
N GLY A 40 19.27 0.89 6.51
CA GLY A 40 20.21 0.72 5.40
C GLY A 40 19.55 0.36 4.08
N VAL A 41 18.26 0.64 3.89
CA VAL A 41 17.56 0.52 2.61
C VAL A 41 17.76 1.84 1.86
N THR A 42 18.74 1.85 0.97
CA THR A 42 19.20 3.08 0.31
C THR A 42 18.66 3.26 -1.10
N ASP A 43 18.38 2.18 -1.82
CA ASP A 43 17.84 2.25 -3.18
C ASP A 43 16.32 2.08 -3.16
N TRP A 44 15.62 3.21 -3.24
CA TRP A 44 14.17 3.26 -3.28
C TRP A 44 13.69 4.51 -4.02
N VAL A 45 12.50 4.43 -4.61
CA VAL A 45 11.89 5.52 -5.38
C VAL A 45 10.41 5.66 -5.07
N LEU A 46 9.90 6.87 -5.30
CA LEU A 46 8.49 7.22 -5.20
C LEU A 46 7.88 7.33 -6.59
N SER A 47 6.77 6.63 -6.79
CA SER A 47 5.92 6.72 -7.98
C SER A 47 4.51 7.10 -7.53
N PHE A 48 4.39 8.34 -7.03
CA PHE A 48 3.14 8.90 -6.53
C PHE A 48 2.47 9.78 -7.59
N TYR A 49 1.18 9.55 -7.79
CA TYR A 49 0.32 10.31 -8.69
C TYR A 49 -0.66 11.21 -7.92
N GLY A 50 -0.90 10.88 -6.65
CA GLY A 50 -1.66 11.67 -5.68
C GLY A 50 -0.76 12.51 -4.77
N SER A 51 -1.40 13.46 -4.07
CA SER A 51 -0.75 14.19 -2.98
C SER A 51 -0.91 13.43 -1.68
N HIS A 52 0.19 13.25 -0.94
CA HIS A 52 0.18 12.70 0.42
C HIS A 52 0.53 13.81 1.42
N PRO A 53 -0.47 14.56 1.92
CA PRO A 53 -0.25 15.71 2.78
C PRO A 53 0.44 15.36 4.11
N VAL A 54 1.03 16.41 4.69
CA VAL A 54 1.76 16.33 5.96
C VAL A 54 0.85 15.91 7.10
N ARG A 55 1.32 14.97 7.93
CA ARG A 55 0.64 14.57 9.16
C ARG A 55 1.05 15.48 10.31
N GLU A 56 0.07 16.03 11.01
CA GLU A 56 0.29 16.87 12.19
C GLU A 56 1.04 16.10 13.28
N PHE A 57 0.61 14.86 13.53
CA PHE A 57 1.13 14.01 14.59
C PHE A 57 0.95 12.53 14.23
N CYS A 58 2.05 11.78 14.18
CA CYS A 58 2.06 10.36 13.87
C CYS A 58 2.98 9.61 14.85
N VAL A 59 2.53 8.45 15.34
CA VAL A 59 3.25 7.69 16.36
C VAL A 59 3.50 6.28 15.88
N GLN A 60 4.75 5.85 15.98
CA GLN A 60 5.15 4.43 16.00
C GLN A 60 5.09 3.99 17.46
N TYR A 61 4.19 3.06 17.80
CA TYR A 61 3.95 2.68 19.19
C TYR A 61 4.19 1.19 19.42
N GLY A 62 5.42 0.82 19.76
CA GLY A 62 5.75 -0.56 20.12
C GLY A 62 5.62 -1.55 18.96
N GLU A 63 5.68 -1.06 17.73
CA GLU A 63 5.64 -1.85 16.50
C GLU A 63 7.00 -1.81 15.78
N THR A 64 7.26 -2.80 14.92
CA THR A 64 8.49 -2.81 14.12
C THR A 64 8.48 -1.69 13.09
N ASP A 65 9.64 -1.26 12.59
CA ASP A 65 9.65 -0.23 11.55
C ASP A 65 8.94 -0.70 10.29
N LEU A 66 9.08 -1.98 9.93
CA LEU A 66 8.32 -2.56 8.82
C LEU A 66 6.81 -2.55 9.09
N GLY A 67 6.38 -2.89 10.30
CA GLY A 67 4.97 -2.83 10.69
C GLY A 67 4.42 -1.40 10.58
N PHE A 68 5.17 -0.42 11.08
CA PHE A 68 4.82 0.99 11.01
C PHE A 68 4.74 1.50 9.56
N LEU A 69 5.78 1.23 8.76
CA LEU A 69 5.84 1.65 7.36
C LEU A 69 4.70 1.04 6.55
N THR A 70 4.50 -0.28 6.65
CA THR A 70 3.44 -0.96 5.89
C THR A 70 2.05 -0.51 6.29
N ARG A 71 1.82 -0.25 7.59
CA ARG A 71 0.57 0.34 8.07
C ARG A 71 0.35 1.74 7.49
N LEU A 72 1.35 2.62 7.55
CA LEU A 72 1.22 3.98 7.02
C LEU A 72 1.07 4.02 5.50
N TRP A 73 1.82 3.20 4.76
CA TRP A 73 1.65 3.09 3.31
C TRP A 73 0.24 2.63 2.96
N ALA A 74 -0.28 1.61 3.64
CA ALA A 74 -1.65 1.15 3.43
C ALA A 74 -2.71 2.23 3.77
N GLU A 75 -2.52 3.00 4.86
CA GLU A 75 -3.39 4.13 5.21
C GLU A 75 -3.42 5.19 4.10
N GLU A 76 -2.31 5.37 3.38
CA GLU A 76 -2.16 6.32 2.27
C GLU A 76 -2.48 5.70 0.89
N GLY A 77 -2.98 4.46 0.83
CA GLY A 77 -3.26 3.79 -0.45
C GLY A 77 -2.01 3.39 -1.25
N ILE A 78 -0.84 3.41 -0.60
CA ILE A 78 0.45 3.08 -1.21
C ILE A 78 0.70 1.57 -1.09
N PHE A 79 0.95 0.94 -2.22
CA PHE A 79 1.53 -0.39 -2.31
C PHE A 79 3.01 -0.31 -2.68
N PHE A 80 3.74 -1.42 -2.52
CA PHE A 80 5.16 -1.45 -2.82
C PHE A 80 5.59 -2.77 -3.46
N PHE A 81 6.67 -2.70 -4.23
CA PHE A 81 7.29 -3.85 -4.87
C PHE A 81 8.78 -3.61 -5.09
N ASP A 82 9.55 -4.69 -5.17
CA ASP A 82 10.95 -4.62 -5.59
C ASP A 82 11.02 -4.65 -7.12
N TRP A 83 11.59 -3.60 -7.72
CA TRP A 83 11.89 -3.54 -9.14
C TRP A 83 13.34 -3.96 -9.39
N LEU A 84 13.52 -4.89 -10.34
CA LEU A 84 14.83 -5.37 -10.75
C LEU A 84 15.19 -4.76 -12.10
N HIS A 85 16.39 -4.20 -12.20
CA HIS A 85 16.84 -3.63 -13.46
C HIS A 85 16.94 -4.73 -14.55
N PRO A 86 16.40 -4.50 -15.78
CA PRO A 86 16.39 -5.52 -16.83
C PRO A 86 17.78 -6.02 -17.23
N THR A 87 18.79 -5.15 -17.08
CA THR A 87 20.19 -5.46 -17.35
C THR A 87 21.02 -5.05 -16.14
N GLY A 88 21.05 -5.87 -15.09
CA GLY A 88 21.83 -5.57 -13.89
C GLY A 88 21.44 -6.42 -12.70
N SER A 89 22.14 -6.18 -11.59
CA SER A 89 21.83 -6.74 -10.28
C SER A 89 21.13 -5.75 -9.34
N ASP A 90 20.86 -4.55 -9.84
CA ASP A 90 20.29 -3.48 -9.03
C ASP A 90 18.81 -3.78 -8.73
N GLN A 91 18.47 -3.60 -7.46
CA GLN A 91 17.14 -3.81 -6.91
C GLN A 91 16.70 -2.53 -6.21
N THR A 92 15.61 -1.96 -6.68
CA THR A 92 15.04 -0.72 -6.17
C THR A 92 13.68 -1.00 -5.54
N LEU A 93 13.48 -0.57 -4.29
CA LEU A 93 12.14 -0.59 -3.68
C LEU A 93 11.30 0.54 -4.29
N VAL A 94 10.16 0.21 -4.89
CA VAL A 94 9.22 1.19 -5.45
C VAL A 94 8.03 1.33 -4.51
N LEU A 95 7.74 2.56 -4.07
CA LEU A 95 6.49 2.91 -3.40
C LEU A 95 5.56 3.57 -4.41
N CYS A 96 4.34 3.06 -4.57
CA CYS A 96 3.43 3.46 -5.64
C CYS A 96 1.98 3.53 -5.16
N ASP A 97 1.22 4.50 -5.63
CA ASP A 97 -0.19 4.74 -5.27
C ASP A 97 -1.17 4.50 -6.44
N ASP A 98 -0.65 4.27 -7.66
CA ASP A 98 -1.46 4.05 -8.86
C ASP A 98 -0.86 2.95 -9.74
N VAL A 99 -1.71 2.13 -10.34
CA VAL A 99 -1.29 1.06 -11.26
C VAL A 99 -0.53 1.60 -12.48
N ALA A 100 -0.70 2.87 -12.84
CA ALA A 100 0.06 3.54 -13.89
C ALA A 100 1.57 3.57 -13.63
N GLY A 101 2.00 3.49 -12.36
CA GLY A 101 3.42 3.41 -11.98
C GLY A 101 4.02 2.00 -12.10
N VAL A 102 3.21 0.97 -12.40
CA VAL A 102 3.68 -0.41 -12.55
C VAL A 102 4.13 -0.67 -13.98
N SER A 103 5.32 -1.25 -14.14
CA SER A 103 5.85 -1.61 -15.46
C SER A 103 5.02 -2.71 -16.13
N THR A 104 4.90 -2.63 -17.46
CA THR A 104 4.13 -3.61 -18.24
C THR A 104 5.05 -4.69 -18.80
N LEU A 105 4.61 -5.95 -18.72
CA LEU A 105 5.36 -7.13 -19.17
C LEU A 105 5.22 -7.39 -20.70
N GLY A 106 4.47 -6.55 -21.42
CA GLY A 106 4.13 -6.78 -22.81
C GLY A 106 3.17 -7.97 -23.01
N SER A 107 3.11 -8.49 -24.23
CA SER A 107 2.25 -9.63 -24.59
C SER A 107 2.99 -10.95 -24.38
N LEU A 108 2.41 -11.87 -23.61
CA LEU A 108 2.89 -13.24 -23.45
C LEU A 108 1.89 -14.24 -24.02
N PRO A 109 2.33 -15.25 -24.82
CA PRO A 109 1.44 -16.26 -25.34
C PRO A 109 0.91 -17.16 -24.23
N PHE A 110 -0.33 -17.66 -24.38
CA PHE A 110 -0.89 -18.70 -23.52
C PHE A 110 -0.70 -20.07 -24.16
N ASN A 111 -0.02 -20.99 -23.48
CA ASN A 111 0.16 -22.37 -23.91
C ASN A 111 -0.06 -23.34 -22.74
N PRO A 112 -1.20 -24.07 -22.68
CA PRO A 112 -1.47 -25.03 -21.62
C PRO A 112 -0.65 -26.32 -21.73
N ASN A 113 0.05 -26.57 -22.85
CA ASN A 113 0.90 -27.74 -23.04
C ASN A 113 2.33 -27.49 -22.52
N ILE A 114 2.57 -27.85 -21.25
CA ILE A 114 3.85 -27.64 -20.55
C ILE A 114 5.01 -28.46 -21.16
N ARG A 115 4.72 -29.48 -21.99
CA ARG A 115 5.75 -30.38 -22.55
C ARG A 115 6.42 -29.86 -23.82
N GLU A 116 5.80 -28.92 -24.52
CA GLU A 116 6.20 -28.48 -25.87
C GLU A 116 6.48 -26.98 -25.96
N ALA A 117 6.58 -26.28 -24.83
CA ALA A 117 6.84 -24.85 -24.83
C ALA A 117 8.27 -24.53 -25.32
N SER A 118 8.38 -23.85 -26.46
CA SER A 118 9.65 -23.39 -27.04
C SER A 118 10.00 -21.93 -26.69
N THR A 119 9.04 -21.18 -26.14
CA THR A 119 9.18 -19.77 -25.74
C THR A 119 8.49 -19.55 -24.39
N GLU A 120 8.84 -18.45 -23.71
CA GLU A 120 8.15 -18.04 -22.48
C GLU A 120 6.64 -17.85 -22.75
N CYS A 121 5.82 -18.43 -21.88
CA CYS A 121 4.37 -18.45 -22.04
C CYS A 121 3.66 -18.62 -20.70
N ILE A 122 2.40 -18.19 -20.64
CA ILE A 122 1.49 -18.48 -19.53
C ILE A 122 0.88 -19.86 -19.78
N SER A 123 1.00 -20.78 -18.81
CA SER A 123 0.51 -22.16 -18.97
C SER A 123 -0.77 -22.47 -18.20
N ALA A 124 -1.16 -21.61 -17.26
CA ALA A 124 -2.39 -21.76 -16.50
C ALA A 124 -3.03 -20.39 -16.24
N PHE A 125 -4.35 -20.34 -16.35
CA PHE A 125 -5.16 -19.19 -15.95
C PHE A 125 -6.24 -19.67 -14.99
N ARG A 126 -6.39 -19.01 -13.85
CA ARG A 126 -7.40 -19.32 -12.84
C ARG A 126 -8.16 -18.05 -12.49
N TYR A 127 -9.46 -18.06 -12.73
CA TYR A 127 -10.34 -16.96 -12.35
C TYR A 127 -10.97 -17.22 -10.98
N ARG A 128 -10.95 -16.21 -10.11
CA ARG A 128 -11.63 -16.23 -8.80
C ARG A 128 -12.37 -14.91 -8.61
N ALA A 129 -13.61 -15.01 -8.15
CA ALA A 129 -14.42 -13.87 -7.71
C ALA A 129 -14.84 -14.08 -6.24
N GLN A 130 -15.02 -12.99 -5.50
CA GLN A 130 -15.44 -13.00 -4.10
C GLN A 130 -16.39 -11.84 -3.84
N ILE A 131 -17.37 -12.06 -2.94
CA ILE A 131 -18.20 -10.98 -2.41
C ILE A 131 -17.35 -10.13 -1.46
N ARG A 132 -17.43 -8.81 -1.59
CA ARG A 132 -16.66 -7.81 -0.84
C ARG A 132 -17.57 -6.67 -0.34
N PRO A 133 -17.11 -5.84 0.62
CA PRO A 133 -17.80 -4.60 0.95
C PRO A 133 -18.19 -3.81 -0.29
N SER A 134 -19.38 -3.21 -0.28
CA SER A 134 -19.91 -2.39 -1.37
C SER A 134 -19.79 -0.90 -1.09
N SER A 135 -19.52 -0.51 0.15
CA SER A 135 -19.27 0.87 0.54
C SER A 135 -18.43 0.95 1.81
N VAL A 136 -17.72 2.07 1.92
CA VAL A 136 -17.02 2.51 3.13
C VAL A 136 -17.58 3.86 3.52
N GLU A 137 -17.92 4.00 4.79
CA GLU A 137 -18.48 5.19 5.42
C GLU A 137 -17.60 5.55 6.61
N ASN A 138 -16.85 6.65 6.52
CA ASN A 138 -15.91 7.06 7.55
C ASN A 138 -16.37 8.35 8.21
N GLN A 139 -16.33 8.38 9.54
CA GLN A 139 -16.66 9.57 10.30
C GLN A 139 -15.58 9.93 11.31
N ASP A 140 -15.33 11.23 11.50
CA ASP A 140 -14.47 11.73 12.57
C ASP A 140 -14.98 13.08 13.13
N TYR A 141 -14.47 13.46 14.29
CA TYR A 141 -14.79 14.69 14.99
C TYR A 141 -13.54 15.55 15.19
N THR A 142 -13.67 16.85 14.93
CA THR A 142 -12.64 17.85 15.26
C THR A 142 -13.19 18.93 16.16
N PHE A 143 -12.61 19.08 17.35
CA PHE A 143 -12.99 20.13 18.30
C PHE A 143 -12.77 21.54 17.77
N LYS A 144 -11.91 21.71 16.75
CA LYS A 144 -11.65 23.00 16.09
C LYS A 144 -12.86 23.47 15.28
N THR A 145 -13.69 22.54 14.80
CA THR A 145 -14.88 22.81 13.99
C THR A 145 -16.02 21.84 14.37
N PRO A 146 -16.64 21.97 15.56
CA PRO A 146 -17.58 20.95 16.08
C PRO A 146 -18.83 20.73 15.21
N GLY A 147 -19.21 21.71 14.39
CA GLY A 147 -20.35 21.60 13.46
C GLY A 147 -20.01 20.99 12.11
N TRP A 148 -18.74 20.67 11.83
CA TRP A 148 -18.35 19.98 10.61
C TRP A 148 -18.77 18.50 10.72
N PRO A 149 -19.56 17.95 9.77
CA PRO A 149 -20.05 16.58 9.88
C PRO A 149 -18.95 15.52 9.90
N GLY A 150 -17.81 15.83 9.26
CA GLY A 150 -16.65 14.92 9.19
C GLY A 150 -17.00 13.55 8.64
N TYR A 151 -17.94 13.45 7.70
CA TYR A 151 -18.46 12.19 7.17
C TYR A 151 -18.12 12.05 5.69
N PHE A 152 -17.49 10.95 5.31
CA PHE A 152 -17.02 10.68 3.95
C PHE A 152 -17.36 9.26 3.54
N SER A 153 -17.85 9.12 2.31
CA SER A 153 -18.30 7.86 1.76
C SER A 153 -17.59 7.50 0.47
N HIS A 154 -17.39 6.21 0.24
CA HIS A 154 -16.96 5.68 -1.04
C HIS A 154 -17.71 4.40 -1.37
N HIS A 155 -18.38 4.39 -2.53
CA HIS A 155 -19.10 3.23 -3.02
C HIS A 155 -18.28 2.47 -4.06
N ALA A 156 -18.24 1.14 -3.93
CA ALA A 156 -17.58 0.27 -4.89
C ALA A 156 -18.21 0.41 -6.28
N ARG A 157 -17.36 0.34 -7.31
CA ARG A 157 -17.77 0.32 -8.72
C ARG A 157 -17.85 -1.12 -9.22
N ASN A 158 -18.70 -1.39 -10.21
CA ASN A 158 -18.80 -2.69 -10.89
C ASN A 158 -19.09 -3.88 -9.96
N LEU A 159 -20.21 -3.83 -9.24
CA LEU A 159 -20.62 -4.87 -8.27
C LEU A 159 -20.87 -6.27 -8.89
N ASN A 160 -20.93 -6.40 -10.22
CA ASN A 160 -21.08 -7.69 -10.91
C ASN A 160 -22.22 -8.57 -10.37
N GLY A 161 -23.38 -7.96 -10.08
CA GLY A 161 -24.56 -8.65 -9.54
C GLY A 161 -24.56 -8.83 -8.02
N GLN A 162 -23.52 -8.40 -7.31
CA GLN A 162 -23.50 -8.33 -5.85
C GLN A 162 -24.49 -7.27 -5.34
N ARG A 163 -25.06 -7.51 -4.15
CA ARG A 163 -25.86 -6.52 -3.42
C ARG A 163 -25.00 -5.34 -2.94
N SER A 164 -25.63 -4.18 -2.83
CA SER A 164 -25.01 -2.91 -2.39
C SER A 164 -25.14 -2.64 -0.89
N GLN A 165 -25.55 -3.64 -0.10
CA GLN A 165 -25.86 -3.49 1.33
C GLN A 165 -24.68 -3.82 2.26
N TYR A 166 -23.50 -4.11 1.72
CA TYR A 166 -22.34 -4.56 2.48
C TYR A 166 -21.46 -3.37 2.86
N GLU A 167 -21.95 -2.56 3.78
CA GLU A 167 -21.27 -1.36 4.27
C GLU A 167 -20.20 -1.69 5.32
N ILE A 168 -19.07 -0.99 5.25
CA ILE A 168 -18.16 -0.80 6.39
C ILE A 168 -18.37 0.62 6.90
N PHE A 169 -18.65 0.75 8.19
CA PHE A 169 -18.64 2.03 8.88
C PHE A 169 -17.46 2.08 9.85
N ASP A 170 -16.63 3.13 9.80
CA ASP A 170 -15.48 3.31 10.70
C ASP A 170 -15.52 4.66 11.44
N TYR A 171 -15.24 4.59 12.74
CA TYR A 171 -15.07 5.73 13.62
C TYR A 171 -14.11 5.36 14.76
N PRO A 172 -13.08 6.18 15.04
CA PRO A 172 -12.73 7.43 14.36
C PRO A 172 -12.03 7.19 13.00
N GLY A 173 -12.37 7.99 11.99
CA GLY A 173 -11.80 7.92 10.65
C GLY A 173 -10.36 8.43 10.49
N ARG A 174 -9.79 9.03 11.55
CA ARG A 174 -8.40 9.51 11.67
C ARG A 174 -8.04 10.66 10.72
N PHE A 175 -9.00 11.51 10.40
CA PHE A 175 -8.80 12.70 9.56
C PHE A 175 -9.34 13.97 10.23
N LYS A 176 -8.83 15.13 9.80
CA LYS A 176 -9.27 16.46 10.30
C LYS A 176 -9.64 17.43 9.20
N ASP A 177 -9.58 16.97 7.95
CA ASP A 177 -9.88 17.76 6.75
C ASP A 177 -10.55 16.88 5.69
N VAL A 178 -11.02 17.54 4.64
CA VAL A 178 -11.79 16.93 3.56
C VAL A 178 -10.94 15.98 2.71
N GLN A 179 -9.67 16.31 2.46
CA GLN A 179 -8.82 15.55 1.56
C GLN A 179 -8.53 14.17 2.15
N HIS A 180 -8.01 14.11 3.38
CA HIS A 180 -7.76 12.84 4.07
C HIS A 180 -9.03 12.01 4.25
N GLY A 181 -10.16 12.65 4.56
CA GLY A 181 -11.43 11.94 4.72
C GLY A 181 -11.91 11.25 3.44
N GLN A 182 -11.79 11.93 2.30
CA GLN A 182 -12.10 11.35 0.99
C GLN A 182 -11.11 10.24 0.60
N ASP A 183 -9.82 10.48 0.81
CA ASP A 183 -8.76 9.55 0.45
C ASP A 183 -8.84 8.26 1.26
N PHE A 184 -9.00 8.34 2.58
CA PHE A 184 -9.09 7.15 3.44
C PHE A 184 -10.35 6.32 3.15
N ALA A 185 -11.49 6.96 2.89
CA ALA A 185 -12.70 6.23 2.46
C ALA A 185 -12.47 5.51 1.11
N ARG A 186 -11.73 6.14 0.19
CA ARG A 186 -11.39 5.55 -1.11
C ARG A 186 -10.43 4.37 -0.99
N TYR A 187 -9.40 4.46 -0.15
CA TYR A 187 -8.36 3.42 -0.05
C TYR A 187 -8.79 2.17 0.71
N GLN A 188 -9.79 2.29 1.59
CA GLN A 188 -10.33 1.15 2.35
C GLN A 188 -11.34 0.30 1.56
N ALA A 189 -11.91 0.83 0.47
CA ALA A 189 -12.96 0.19 -0.32
C ALA A 189 -12.42 -0.84 -1.32
#